data_AF-A0A7W1LBX4-F1
#
_entry.id   AF-A0A7W1LBX4-F1
#
_cell.length_a   1.000
_cell.length_b   1.000
_cell.length_c   1.000
_cell.angle_alpha   90.00
_cell.angle_beta   90.00
_cell.angle_gamma   90.00
#
_symmetry.space_group_name_H-M   'P 1'
#
loop_
_entity.id
_entity.type
_entity.pdbx_description
1 polymer ?
#
loop_
_entity_poly.entity_id
_entity_poly.type
_entity_poly.pdbx_seq_one_letter_code
_entity_poly.pdbx_strand_id
1 'polypeptide(L)'
;TQLIGPRKRTAVKLMPYECGKDPVGSARDRFSIKFYTVAVIFLLFDIEVLFMIPFAVAFKTLLAEEKISGIAFGTIALLEILVFIATLIIGYVYVWKKGTFDWGIQARVEARAEAKELLNKKAQRIETLKRAA
;
A
#
# COMPACT_ATOMS: atom_id res chain seq x y z
N THR A 1 -13.48 8.24 29.80
CA THR A 1 -13.78 7.83 31.20
C THR A 1 -12.61 7.16 31.94
N GLN A 2 -11.34 7.35 31.52
CA GLN A 2 -10.20 6.73 32.21
C GLN A 2 -9.95 7.22 33.64
N LEU A 3 -10.51 8.38 34.03
CA LEU A 3 -10.26 9.03 35.32
C LEU A 3 -11.20 8.56 36.45
N ILE A 4 -12.47 8.27 36.16
CA ILE A 4 -13.52 8.02 37.18
C ILE A 4 -14.09 6.58 37.09
N GLY A 5 -13.77 5.83 36.03
CA GLY A 5 -14.32 4.48 35.83
C GLY A 5 -13.58 3.37 36.60
N PRO A 6 -14.27 2.30 37.04
CA PRO A 6 -13.68 1.18 37.75
C PRO A 6 -12.67 0.43 36.87
N ARG A 7 -11.43 0.29 37.37
CA ARG A 7 -10.34 -0.41 36.69
C ARG A 7 -10.24 -1.85 37.20
N LYS A 8 -10.62 -2.82 36.38
CA LYS A 8 -10.31 -4.24 36.61
C LYS A 8 -9.33 -4.71 35.54
N ARG A 9 -8.09 -4.98 35.95
CA ARG A 9 -7.03 -5.55 35.10
C ARG A 9 -6.93 -7.05 35.39
N THR A 10 -7.77 -7.83 34.74
CA THR A 10 -7.73 -9.30 34.81
C THR A 10 -7.03 -9.81 33.54
N ALA A 11 -6.31 -10.94 33.61
CA ALA A 11 -5.64 -11.54 32.45
C ALA A 11 -6.61 -11.70 31.25
N VAL A 12 -7.83 -12.17 31.50
CA VAL A 12 -8.90 -12.31 30.50
C VAL A 12 -9.35 -10.98 29.88
N LYS A 13 -9.26 -9.86 30.60
CA LYS A 13 -9.64 -8.54 30.06
C LYS A 13 -8.51 -7.90 29.24
N LEU A 14 -7.28 -8.38 29.43
CA LEU A 14 -6.09 -7.91 28.74
C LEU A 14 -5.74 -8.79 27.52
N MET A 15 -6.39 -9.95 27.37
CA MET A 15 -6.17 -10.82 26.23
C MET A 15 -6.81 -10.26 24.95
N PRO A 16 -6.24 -10.55 23.77
CA PRO A 16 -6.86 -10.27 22.48
C PRO A 16 -8.25 -10.90 22.36
N TYR A 17 -9.17 -10.18 21.72
CA TYR A 17 -10.52 -10.67 21.45
C TYR A 17 -10.52 -11.56 20.19
N GLU A 18 -10.98 -12.81 20.34
CA GLU A 18 -11.05 -13.79 19.25
C GLU A 18 -12.44 -14.43 19.16
N CYS A 19 -13.49 -13.61 19.14
CA CYS A 19 -14.90 -14.05 19.01
C CYS A 19 -15.32 -15.13 20.03
N GLY A 20 -14.86 -15.00 21.28
CA GLY A 20 -15.18 -15.93 22.37
C GLY A 20 -14.28 -17.17 22.47
N LYS A 21 -13.23 -17.25 21.65
CA LYS A 21 -12.17 -18.25 21.80
C LYS A 21 -10.90 -17.64 22.39
N ASP A 22 -10.05 -18.52 22.92
CA ASP A 22 -8.70 -18.14 23.30
C ASP A 22 -7.87 -17.87 22.03
N PRO A 23 -7.03 -16.82 22.04
CA PRO A 23 -6.23 -16.44 20.89
C PRO A 23 -5.22 -17.53 20.56
N VAL A 24 -5.17 -17.93 19.29
CA VAL A 24 -4.27 -18.97 18.82
C VAL A 24 -3.15 -18.34 18.02
N GLY A 25 -1.92 -18.43 18.54
CA GLY A 25 -0.75 -17.85 17.91
C GLY A 25 -0.59 -16.36 18.18
N SER A 26 0.10 -15.66 17.28
CA SER A 26 0.39 -14.23 17.39
C SER A 26 -0.42 -13.44 16.37
N ALA A 27 -0.92 -12.28 16.76
CA ALA A 27 -1.58 -11.34 15.85
C ALA A 27 -0.62 -10.71 14.81
N ARG A 28 0.69 -10.91 14.98
CA ARG A 28 1.73 -10.47 14.03
C ARG A 28 2.00 -11.57 13.02
N ASP A 29 1.07 -11.78 12.10
CA ASP A 29 1.23 -12.70 10.98
C ASP A 29 1.53 -11.95 9.67
N ARG A 30 1.93 -12.69 8.63
CA ARG A 30 2.20 -12.14 7.31
C ARG A 30 0.89 -11.82 6.61
N PHE A 31 0.57 -10.54 6.51
CA PHE A 31 -0.52 -10.05 5.68
C PHE A 31 -0.10 -10.02 4.20
N SER A 32 -1.07 -9.98 3.28
CA SER A 32 -0.79 -10.01 1.85
C SER A 32 0.04 -8.80 1.39
N ILE A 33 0.97 -9.03 0.45
CA ILE A 33 1.85 -7.97 -0.10
C ILE A 33 1.06 -6.86 -0.83
N LYS A 34 -0.20 -7.12 -1.19
CA LYS A 34 -1.04 -6.19 -1.98
C LYS A 34 -1.22 -4.84 -1.26
N PHE A 35 -1.29 -4.84 0.07
CA PHE A 35 -1.36 -3.60 0.86
C PHE A 35 -0.09 -2.76 0.74
N TYR A 36 1.08 -3.40 0.63
CA TYR A 36 2.35 -2.71 0.46
C TYR A 36 2.45 -2.02 -0.90
N THR A 37 2.01 -2.68 -1.98
CA THR A 37 2.07 -2.08 -3.33
C THR A 37 1.25 -0.78 -3.40
N VAL A 38 0.07 -0.78 -2.78
CA VAL A 38 -0.79 0.41 -2.70
C VAL A 38 -0.11 1.53 -1.91
N ALA A 39 0.56 1.20 -0.79
CA ALA A 39 1.29 2.17 0.01
C ALA A 39 2.46 2.82 -0.76
N VAL A 40 3.20 2.03 -1.54
CA VAL A 40 4.30 2.56 -2.37
C VAL A 40 3.78 3.49 -3.46
N ILE A 41 2.67 3.13 -4.14
CA ILE A 41 2.05 3.99 -5.15
C ILE A 41 1.54 5.30 -4.52
N PHE A 42 0.92 5.21 -3.34
CA PHE A 42 0.47 6.39 -2.60
C PHE A 42 1.64 7.33 -2.25
N LEU A 43 2.76 6.76 -1.79
CA LEU A 43 3.95 7.53 -1.45
C LEU A 43 4.57 8.24 -2.68
N LEU A 44 4.57 7.59 -3.84
CA LEU A 44 5.01 8.23 -5.09
C LEU A 44 4.10 9.41 -5.44
N PHE A 45 2.79 9.20 -5.43
CA PHE A 45 1.81 10.25 -5.71
C PHE A 45 1.89 11.43 -4.72
N ASP A 46 2.13 11.17 -3.44
CA ASP A 46 2.26 12.21 -2.40
C ASP A 46 3.49 13.09 -2.64
N ILE A 47 4.63 12.49 -3.02
CA ILE A 47 5.85 13.23 -3.38
C ILE A 47 5.63 14.10 -4.63
N GLU A 48 4.80 13.66 -5.57
CA GLU A 48 4.51 14.44 -6.77
C GLU A 48 3.69 15.69 -6.45
N VAL A 49 2.71 15.56 -5.56
CA VAL A 49 1.92 16.70 -5.05
C VAL A 49 2.82 17.66 -4.27
N LEU A 50 3.78 17.15 -3.49
CA LEU A 50 4.78 17.97 -2.79
C LEU A 50 5.54 18.89 -3.76
N PHE A 51 5.90 18.42 -4.95
CA PHE A 51 6.57 19.25 -5.97
C PHE A 51 5.60 20.20 -6.69
N MET A 52 4.36 19.78 -6.88
CA MET A 52 3.36 20.57 -7.60
C MET A 52 2.88 21.80 -6.80
N ILE A 53 2.84 21.73 -5.47
CA ILE A 53 2.38 22.85 -4.62
C ILE A 53 3.28 24.09 -4.74
N PRO A 54 4.61 24.03 -4.51
CA PRO A 54 5.50 25.19 -4.68
C PRO A 54 5.46 25.74 -6.11
N PHE A 55 5.42 24.85 -7.10
CA PHE A 55 5.26 25.23 -8.51
C PHE A 55 3.98 26.04 -8.73
N ALA A 56 2.83 25.56 -8.24
CA ALA A 56 1.55 26.22 -8.41
C ALA A 56 1.51 27.62 -7.77
N VAL A 57 2.20 27.79 -6.62
CA VAL A 57 2.34 29.09 -5.95
C VAL A 57 3.24 30.04 -6.74
N ALA A 58 4.37 29.54 -7.25
CA ALA A 58 5.35 30.34 -8.01
C ALA A 58 4.95 30.59 -9.48
N PHE A 59 3.98 29.87 -10.03
CA PHE A 59 3.65 29.93 -11.45
C PHE A 59 3.25 31.33 -11.93
N LYS A 60 2.51 32.08 -11.09
CA LYS A 60 2.12 33.47 -11.43
C LYS A 60 3.31 34.42 -11.51
N THR A 61 4.32 34.25 -10.64
CA THR A 61 5.52 35.09 -10.64
C THR A 61 6.40 34.78 -11.85
N LEU A 62 6.53 33.50 -12.21
CA LEU A 62 7.27 33.08 -13.42
C LEU A 62 6.65 33.65 -14.71
N LEU A 63 5.32 33.65 -14.82
CA LEU A 63 4.61 34.27 -15.95
C LEU A 63 4.80 35.79 -16.01
N ALA A 64 4.92 36.46 -14.86
CA ALA A 64 5.15 37.89 -14.80
C ALA A 64 6.60 38.23 -15.23
N GLU A 65 7.59 37.46 -14.79
CA GLU A 65 8.99 37.60 -15.20
C GLU A 65 9.19 37.34 -16.70
N GLU A 66 8.46 36.39 -17.28
CA GLU A 66 8.49 36.13 -18.73
C GLU A 66 8.08 37.35 -19.54
N LYS A 67 7.04 38.09 -19.10
CA LYS A 67 6.59 39.32 -19.77
C LYS A 67 7.61 40.46 -19.71
N ILE A 68 8.43 40.50 -18.67
CA ILE A 68 9.38 41.61 -18.43
C ILE A 68 10.74 41.31 -19.09
N SER A 69 11.23 40.09 -18.97
CA SER A 69 12.55 39.67 -19.47
C SER A 69 12.53 39.23 -20.94
N GLY A 70 11.37 38.82 -21.47
CA GLY A 70 11.24 38.21 -22.78
C GLY A 70 11.78 36.78 -22.86
N ILE A 71 12.27 36.23 -21.74
CA ILE A 71 12.77 34.86 -21.63
C ILE A 71 11.62 33.97 -21.15
N ALA A 72 11.44 32.83 -21.82
CA ALA A 72 10.29 31.93 -21.72
C ALA A 72 10.22 31.08 -20.41
N PHE A 73 10.47 31.68 -19.24
CA PHE A 73 10.54 30.94 -17.97
C PHE A 73 9.21 30.30 -17.56
N GLY A 74 8.08 31.02 -17.70
CA GLY A 74 6.76 30.51 -17.34
C GLY A 74 6.28 29.40 -18.27
N THR A 75 6.48 29.57 -19.57
CA THR A 75 6.14 28.58 -20.60
C THR A 75 6.99 27.30 -20.50
N ILE A 76 8.30 27.41 -20.24
CA ILE A 76 9.16 26.25 -20.01
C ILE A 76 8.71 25.49 -18.76
N ALA A 77 8.50 26.19 -17.64
CA ALA A 77 8.09 25.57 -16.38
C ALA A 77 6.70 24.88 -16.51
N LEU A 78 5.79 25.44 -17.31
CA LEU A 78 4.51 24.79 -17.65
C LEU A 78 4.72 23.51 -18.46
N LEU A 79 5.67 23.48 -19.40
CA LEU A 79 5.96 22.29 -20.17
C LEU A 79 6.58 21.20 -19.29
N GLU A 80 7.47 21.57 -18.38
CA GLU A 80 8.06 20.67 -17.39
C GLU A 80 7.00 20.02 -16.49
N ILE A 81 6.05 20.80 -15.94
CA ILE A 81 4.99 20.23 -15.10
C ILE A 81 4.05 19.31 -15.91
N LEU A 82 3.80 19.60 -17.18
CA LEU A 82 3.01 18.74 -18.06
C LEU A 82 3.71 17.41 -18.32
N VAL A 83 5.02 17.43 -18.61
CA VAL A 83 5.82 16.21 -18.79
C VAL A 83 5.89 15.41 -17.49
N PHE A 84 6.02 16.11 -16.35
CA PHE A 84 5.99 15.50 -15.03
C PHE A 84 4.67 14.75 -14.81
N ILE A 85 3.52 15.42 -14.98
CA ILE A 85 2.19 14.81 -14.84
C ILE A 85 1.98 13.66 -15.84
N ALA A 86 2.39 13.82 -17.10
CA ALA A 86 2.24 12.78 -18.12
C ALA A 86 2.98 11.49 -17.74
N THR A 87 4.18 11.62 -17.18
CA THR A 87 4.98 10.48 -16.70
C THR A 87 4.23 9.67 -15.63
N LEU A 88 3.50 10.35 -14.74
CA LEU A 88 2.71 9.73 -13.68
C LEU A 88 1.50 9.01 -14.21
N ILE A 89 0.79 9.64 -15.15
CA ILE A 89 -0.36 9.02 -15.81
C ILE A 89 0.08 7.73 -16.50
N ILE A 90 1.25 7.72 -17.16
CA ILE A 90 1.79 6.51 -17.79
C ILE A 90 2.05 5.42 -16.74
N GLY A 91 2.72 5.76 -15.64
CA GLY A 91 2.98 4.81 -14.54
C GLY A 91 1.69 4.27 -13.91
N TYR A 92 0.71 5.14 -13.67
CA TYR A 92 -0.59 4.79 -13.12
C TYR A 92 -1.37 3.86 -14.05
N VAL A 93 -1.43 4.17 -15.35
CA VAL A 93 -2.08 3.32 -16.36
C VAL A 93 -1.40 1.96 -16.44
N TYR A 94 -0.08 1.90 -16.36
CA TYR A 94 0.66 0.63 -16.33
C TYR A 94 0.25 -0.24 -15.12
N VAL A 95 0.26 0.33 -13.93
CA VAL A 95 -0.10 -0.36 -12.68
C VAL A 95 -1.56 -0.82 -12.71
N TRP A 96 -2.45 0.00 -13.26
CA TRP A 96 -3.86 -0.34 -13.41
C TRP A 96 -4.04 -1.52 -14.38
N LYS A 97 -3.39 -1.49 -15.55
CA LYS A 97 -3.41 -2.62 -16.50
C LYS A 97 -2.83 -3.90 -15.91
N LYS A 98 -1.85 -3.79 -15.01
CA LYS A 98 -1.27 -4.93 -14.29
C LYS A 98 -2.24 -5.55 -13.27
N GLY A 99 -3.40 -4.94 -13.00
CA GLY A 99 -4.40 -5.48 -12.08
C GLY A 99 -3.99 -5.37 -10.61
N THR A 100 -3.06 -4.46 -10.30
CA THR A 100 -2.55 -4.27 -8.92
C THR A 100 -3.64 -3.90 -7.92
N PHE A 101 -4.74 -3.31 -8.41
CA PHE A 101 -5.91 -2.92 -7.63
C PHE A 101 -6.99 -4.03 -7.57
N ASP A 102 -6.80 -5.20 -8.19
CA ASP A 102 -7.76 -6.31 -8.07
C ASP A 102 -7.55 -7.10 -6.78
N TRP A 103 -8.38 -6.79 -5.78
CA TRP A 103 -8.37 -7.44 -4.47
C TRP A 103 -9.41 -8.56 -4.34
N GLY A 104 -10.20 -8.84 -5.38
CA GLY A 104 -11.34 -9.72 -5.31
C GLY A 104 -11.01 -11.16 -5.71
N ILE A 105 -10.92 -11.41 -7.00
CA ILE A 105 -10.92 -12.78 -7.55
C ILE A 105 -9.52 -13.39 -7.46
N GLN A 106 -8.49 -12.65 -7.86
CA GLN A 106 -7.11 -13.12 -7.87
C GLN A 106 -6.58 -13.46 -6.47
N ALA A 107 -6.90 -12.65 -5.46
CA ALA A 107 -6.50 -12.91 -4.07
C ALA A 107 -7.05 -14.24 -3.54
N ARG A 108 -8.28 -14.63 -3.93
CA ARG A 108 -8.88 -15.91 -3.55
C ARG A 108 -8.27 -17.09 -4.30
N VAL A 109 -7.87 -16.88 -5.55
CA VAL A 109 -7.18 -17.90 -6.36
C VAL A 109 -5.79 -18.20 -5.78
N GLU A 110 -5.02 -17.15 -5.47
CA GLU A 110 -3.70 -17.26 -4.83
C GLU A 110 -3.80 -17.97 -3.46
N ALA A 111 -4.72 -17.55 -2.59
CA ALA A 111 -4.90 -18.16 -1.28
C ALA A 111 -5.28 -19.66 -1.38
N ARG A 112 -6.11 -20.04 -2.37
CA ARG A 112 -6.45 -21.45 -2.63
C ARG A 112 -5.26 -22.25 -3.16
N ALA A 113 -4.39 -21.64 -3.96
CA ALA A 113 -3.17 -22.27 -4.46
C ALA A 113 -2.18 -22.54 -3.32
N GLU A 114 -1.91 -21.53 -2.47
CA GLU A 114 -1.06 -21.67 -1.28
C GLU A 114 -1.59 -22.73 -0.31
N ALA A 115 -2.91 -22.77 -0.09
CA ALA A 115 -3.53 -23.79 0.76
C ALA A 115 -3.32 -25.21 0.21
N LYS A 116 -3.44 -25.41 -1.11
CA LYS A 116 -3.15 -26.71 -1.74
C LYS A 116 -1.69 -27.11 -1.59
N GLU A 117 -0.76 -26.18 -1.75
CA GLU A 117 0.68 -26.46 -1.55
C GLU A 117 0.98 -26.87 -0.11
N LEU A 118 0.39 -26.19 0.87
CA LEU A 118 0.55 -26.56 2.28
C LEU A 118 0.01 -27.96 2.59
N LEU A 119 -1.13 -28.32 2.01
CA LEU A 119 -1.69 -29.66 2.12
C LEU A 119 -0.78 -30.72 1.49
N ASN A 120 -0.25 -30.45 0.30
CA ASN A 120 0.69 -31.37 -0.37
C ASN A 120 1.99 -31.54 0.43
N LYS A 121 2.56 -30.44 0.94
CA LYS A 121 3.74 -30.49 1.83
C LYS A 121 3.45 -31.27 3.11
N LYS A 122 2.28 -31.08 3.72
CA LYS A 122 1.86 -31.87 4.89
C LYS A 122 1.73 -33.35 4.56
N ALA A 123 1.11 -33.70 3.43
CA ALA A 123 0.98 -35.09 2.98
C ALA A 123 2.34 -35.75 2.75
N GLN A 124 3.26 -35.08 2.04
CA GLN A 124 4.64 -35.54 1.85
C GLN A 124 5.38 -35.71 3.18
N ARG A 125 5.18 -34.79 4.12
CA ARG A 125 5.80 -34.87 5.45
C ARG A 125 5.27 -36.04 6.27
N ILE A 126 3.98 -36.34 6.17
CA ILE A 126 3.38 -37.52 6.81
C ILE A 126 3.91 -38.80 6.17
N GLU A 127 4.02 -38.84 4.84
CA GLU A 127 4.52 -40.01 4.13
C GLU A 127 5.99 -40.31 4.45
N THR A 128 6.83 -39.28 4.50
CA THR A 128 8.24 -39.41 4.91
C THR A 128 8.37 -39.89 6.35
N LEU A 129 7.55 -39.36 7.28
CA LEU A 129 7.51 -39.85 8.66
C LEU A 129 7.08 -41.32 8.76
N LYS A 130 6.11 -41.75 7.95
CA LYS A 130 5.66 -43.15 7.90
C LYS A 130 6.72 -44.10 7.32
N ARG A 131 7.56 -43.64 6.39
CA ARG A 131 8.66 -44.45 5.82
C ARG A 131 9.87 -44.55 6.76
N ALA A 132 10.00 -43.63 7.71
CA ALA A 132 11.08 -43.59 8.68
C ALA A 132 10.75 -44.33 10.00
N ALA A 133 9.50 -44.75 10.18
CA ALA A 133 9.01 -45.56 11.30
C ALA A 133 8.86 -47.02 10.87
#